data_AF-A0A183GCC9-F1
#
_entry.id   AF-A0A183GCC9-F1
#
_cell.length_a   1.000
_cell.length_b   1.000
_cell.length_c   1.000
_cell.angle_alpha   90.00
_cell.angle_beta   90.00
_cell.angle_gamma   90.00
#
_symmetry.space_group_name_H-M   'P 1'
#
loop_
_entity.id
_entity.type
_entity.pdbx_description
1 polymer ?
#
loop_
_entity_poly.entity_id
_entity_poly.type
_entity_poly.pdbx_seq_one_letter_code
_entity_poly.pdbx_strand_id
1 'polypeptide(L)'
;MSRITHLEQTGVSLNADRVWRRLILSKFTEYVCSSVITKERNYGTPLDVKGIIEAIDEIITLQETTELTTATLFDNDVNSDDEDCFSRQNGLHHFTYQSRQSTLVCLYGETQLPQHYNRFTTPQ
;
A
#
# COMPACT_ATOMS: atom_id res chain seq x y z
N MET A 1 -43.36 -15.88 -6.40
CA MET A 1 -41.92 -15.61 -6.29
C MET A 1 -41.68 -14.86 -5.00
N SER A 2 -41.32 -15.55 -3.91
CA SER A 2 -41.03 -14.93 -2.61
C SER A 2 -39.60 -15.26 -2.26
N ARG A 3 -38.68 -14.30 -2.46
CA ARG A 3 -37.24 -14.51 -2.26
C ARG A 3 -36.60 -13.45 -1.36
N ILE A 4 -37.34 -12.98 -0.35
CA ILE A 4 -36.85 -12.25 0.83
C ILE A 4 -37.87 -12.53 1.96
N THR A 5 -37.64 -13.56 2.78
CA THR A 5 -38.33 -13.76 4.08
C THR A 5 -37.54 -14.80 4.90
N HIS A 6 -36.23 -14.62 5.03
CA HIS A 6 -35.41 -15.47 5.89
C HIS A 6 -34.29 -14.66 6.57
N LEU A 7 -34.59 -13.41 6.95
CA LEU A 7 -33.76 -12.65 7.88
C LEU A 7 -34.46 -12.48 9.25
N GLU A 8 -35.77 -12.71 9.32
CA GLU A 8 -36.56 -12.57 10.56
C GLU A 8 -36.34 -13.71 11.56
N GLN A 9 -35.69 -14.82 11.18
CA GLN A 9 -35.52 -15.99 12.05
C GLN A 9 -34.29 -15.94 12.97
N THR A 10 -33.39 -14.96 12.85
CA THR A 10 -32.21 -14.90 13.71
C THR A 10 -32.40 -14.03 14.95
N GLY A 11 -33.46 -13.23 15.05
CA GLY A 11 -33.68 -12.32 16.19
C GLY A 11 -32.58 -11.27 16.40
N VAL A 12 -31.56 -11.23 15.53
CA VAL A 12 -30.45 -10.28 15.58
C VAL A 12 -30.88 -9.04 14.81
N SER A 13 -31.13 -7.94 15.53
CA SER A 13 -31.35 -6.65 14.90
C SER A 13 -30.15 -6.26 14.04
N LEU A 14 -30.42 -5.77 12.83
CA LEU A 14 -29.38 -5.35 11.91
C LEU A 14 -28.70 -4.10 12.47
N ASN A 15 -27.49 -4.27 13.00
CA ASN A 15 -26.71 -3.15 13.53
C ASN A 15 -26.24 -2.29 12.35
N ALA A 16 -26.91 -1.15 12.15
CA ALA A 16 -26.64 -0.24 11.05
C ALA A 16 -25.19 0.26 11.06
N ASP A 17 -24.63 0.59 12.23
CA ASP A 17 -23.24 1.04 12.37
C ASP A 17 -22.25 -0.04 11.86
N ARG A 18 -22.45 -1.31 12.22
CA ARG A 18 -21.63 -2.42 11.71
C ARG A 18 -21.73 -2.61 10.20
N VAL A 19 -22.89 -2.34 9.60
CA VAL A 19 -23.08 -2.44 8.15
C VAL A 19 -22.41 -1.27 7.45
N TRP A 20 -22.62 -0.05 7.92
CA TRP A 20 -22.00 1.16 7.39
C TRP A 20 -20.49 1.10 7.46
N ARG A 21 -19.94 0.70 8.60
CA ARG A 21 -18.51 0.46 8.77
C ARG A 21 -17.94 -0.45 7.69
N ARG A 22 -18.57 -1.61 7.45
CA ARG A 22 -18.13 -2.55 6.42
C ARG A 22 -18.24 -1.95 5.02
N LEU A 23 -19.34 -1.26 4.75
CA LEU A 23 -19.59 -0.65 3.45
C LEU A 23 -18.54 0.43 3.14
N ILE A 24 -18.26 1.32 4.11
CA ILE A 24 -17.27 2.39 3.97
C ILE A 24 -15.89 1.79 3.75
N LEU A 25 -15.42 0.93 4.67
CA LEU A 25 -14.08 0.33 4.57
C LEU A 25 -13.89 -0.47 3.27
N SER A 26 -14.95 -1.11 2.75
CA SER A 26 -14.86 -1.83 1.46
C SER A 26 -14.55 -0.96 0.25
N LYS A 27 -14.65 0.37 0.37
CA LYS A 27 -14.35 1.32 -0.71
C LYS A 27 -12.89 1.78 -0.74
N PHE A 28 -12.11 1.43 0.27
CA PHE A 28 -10.72 1.87 0.40
C PHE A 28 -9.75 0.70 0.26
N THR A 29 -8.49 1.02 0.01
CA THR A 29 -7.42 0.03 -0.10
C THR A 29 -7.18 -0.70 1.22
N GLU A 30 -6.52 -1.85 1.15
CA GLU A 30 -6.10 -2.60 2.33
C GLU A 30 -5.22 -1.75 3.26
N TYR A 31 -4.37 -0.89 2.68
CA TYR A 31 -3.54 0.05 3.44
C TYR A 31 -4.38 0.98 4.32
N VAL A 32 -5.35 1.68 3.72
CA VAL A 32 -6.22 2.61 4.47
C VAL A 32 -7.02 1.84 5.53
N CYS A 33 -7.59 0.69 5.19
CA CYS A 33 -8.32 -0.14 6.14
C CYS A 33 -7.45 -0.57 7.33
N SER A 34 -6.22 -1.03 7.06
CA SER A 34 -5.28 -1.48 8.08
C SER A 34 -4.82 -0.33 8.98
N SER A 35 -4.66 0.86 8.41
CA SER A 35 -4.34 2.08 9.15
C SER A 35 -5.49 2.49 10.08
N VAL A 36 -6.75 2.43 9.64
CA VAL A 36 -7.92 2.66 10.51
C VAL A 36 -7.97 1.64 11.66
N ILE A 37 -7.75 0.35 11.38
CA ILE A 37 -7.73 -0.71 12.42
C ILE A 37 -6.59 -0.48 13.42
N THR A 38 -5.42 -0.06 12.95
CA THR A 38 -4.28 0.25 13.81
C THR A 38 -4.60 1.46 14.69
N LYS A 39 -5.23 2.50 14.12
CA LYS A 39 -5.65 3.69 14.85
C LYS A 39 -6.65 3.31 15.96
N GLU A 40 -7.64 2.48 15.67
CA GLU A 40 -8.57 1.94 16.67
C GLU A 40 -7.91 1.16 17.80
N ARG A 41 -6.94 0.31 17.44
CA ARG A 41 -6.16 -0.42 18.44
C ARG A 41 -5.46 0.53 19.40
N ASN A 42 -4.95 1.65 18.89
CA ASN A 42 -4.28 2.67 19.70
C ASN A 42 -5.26 3.43 20.61
N TYR A 43 -6.48 3.70 20.14
CA TYR A 43 -7.55 4.28 20.98
C TYR A 43 -8.17 3.28 21.97
N GLY A 44 -7.94 1.98 21.77
CA GLY A 44 -8.47 0.90 22.63
C GLY A 44 -9.97 0.66 22.48
N THR A 45 -10.64 1.36 21.55
CA THR A 45 -12.07 1.21 21.27
C THR A 45 -12.34 1.30 19.76
N PRO A 46 -13.35 0.58 19.25
CA PRO A 46 -13.75 0.72 17.85
C PRO A 46 -14.27 2.14 17.58
N LEU A 47 -13.86 2.72 16.46
CA LEU A 47 -14.40 3.99 15.98
C LEU A 47 -15.83 3.79 15.50
N ASP A 48 -16.67 4.78 15.76
CA ASP A 48 -17.99 4.91 15.14
C ASP A 48 -17.83 5.30 13.66
N VAL A 49 -18.93 5.23 12.90
CA VAL A 49 -18.91 5.59 11.46
C VAL A 49 -18.31 6.98 11.20
N LYS A 50 -18.58 7.97 12.07
CA LYS A 50 -18.02 9.31 11.94
C LYS A 50 -16.51 9.31 12.15
N GLY A 51 -16.02 8.67 13.20
CA GLY A 51 -14.59 8.54 13.49
C GLY A 51 -13.84 7.75 12.41
N ILE A 52 -14.48 6.76 11.77
CA ILE A 52 -13.88 6.06 10.62
C ILE A 52 -13.67 7.02 9.46
N ILE A 53 -14.67 7.84 9.12
CA ILE A 53 -14.59 8.79 8.01
C ILE A 53 -13.48 9.82 8.28
N GLU A 54 -13.43 10.37 9.50
CA GLU A 54 -12.38 11.31 9.92
C GLU A 54 -11.00 10.66 9.87
N ALA A 55 -10.85 9.42 10.34
CA ALA A 55 -9.59 8.70 10.27
C ALA A 55 -9.13 8.47 8.83
N ILE A 56 -10.04 8.13 7.92
CA ILE A 56 -9.74 7.95 6.50
C ILE A 56 -9.28 9.26 5.88
N ASP A 57 -9.97 10.36 6.16
CA ASP A 57 -9.62 11.70 5.66
C ASP A 57 -8.22 12.11 6.10
N GLU A 58 -7.89 11.92 7.39
CA GLU A 58 -6.55 12.17 7.91
C GLU A 58 -5.47 11.31 7.23
N ILE A 59 -5.75 10.02 7.00
CA ILE A 59 -4.80 9.09 6.34
C ILE A 59 -4.53 9.53 4.91
N ILE A 60 -5.59 9.84 4.15
CA ILE A 60 -5.48 10.28 2.75
C ILE A 60 -4.73 11.61 2.69
N THR A 61 -5.11 12.58 3.52
CA THR A 61 -4.46 13.90 3.59
C THR A 61 -2.97 13.75 3.88
N LEU A 62 -2.60 12.90 4.85
CA LEU A 62 -1.21 12.65 5.17
C LEU A 62 -0.46 11.99 4.01
N GLN A 63 -1.07 11.00 3.35
CA GLN A 63 -0.49 10.32 2.21
C GLN A 63 -0.23 11.30 1.04
N GLU A 64 -1.25 12.08 0.65
CA GLU A 64 -1.16 13.05 -0.44
C GLU A 64 -0.14 14.15 -0.12
N THR A 65 -0.14 14.67 1.11
CA THR A 65 0.82 15.67 1.54
C THR A 65 2.25 15.12 1.53
N THR A 66 2.43 13.87 1.95
CA THR A 66 3.75 13.21 1.93
C THR A 66 4.21 13.00 0.49
N GLU A 67 3.33 12.53 -0.39
CA GLU A 67 3.62 12.37 -1.82
C GLU A 67 4.04 13.70 -2.43
N LEU A 68 3.25 14.77 -2.25
CA LEU A 68 3.58 16.11 -2.73
C LEU A 68 4.89 16.65 -2.16
N THR A 69 5.12 16.44 -0.86
CA THR A 69 6.34 16.91 -0.18
C THR A 69 7.57 16.17 -0.70
N THR A 70 7.48 14.85 -0.86
CA THR A 70 8.60 14.05 -1.38
C THR A 70 8.86 14.31 -2.85
N ALA A 71 7.81 14.51 -3.66
CA ALA A 71 7.94 14.99 -5.03
C ALA A 71 8.65 16.35 -5.04
N THR A 72 8.27 17.31 -4.19
CA THR A 72 8.90 18.63 -4.17
C THR A 72 10.35 18.62 -3.66
N LEU A 73 10.67 17.82 -2.63
CA LEU A 73 12.00 17.79 -2.02
C LEU A 73 13.01 16.95 -2.81
N PHE A 74 12.53 15.93 -3.51
CA PHE A 74 13.35 14.95 -4.20
C PHE A 74 12.99 14.80 -5.68
N ASP A 75 12.22 15.74 -6.27
CA ASP A 75 12.16 15.94 -7.71
C ASP A 75 13.58 16.28 -8.14
N ASN A 76 14.31 15.22 -8.48
CA ASN A 76 15.52 15.34 -9.24
C ASN A 76 15.02 15.68 -10.64
N ASP A 77 14.92 16.97 -10.93
CA ASP A 77 15.02 17.49 -12.28
C ASP A 77 16.27 16.84 -12.91
N VAL A 78 16.05 15.73 -13.62
CA VAL A 78 16.94 15.30 -14.70
C VAL A 78 16.64 16.22 -15.88
N ASN A 79 16.88 17.51 -15.65
CA ASN A 79 17.02 18.53 -16.66
C ASN A 79 18.29 19.29 -16.30
N SER A 80 19.42 18.62 -16.48
CA SER A 80 20.55 19.33 -17.09
C SER A 80 20.15 19.55 -18.55
N ASP A 81 19.90 20.80 -18.89
CA ASP A 81 19.63 21.28 -20.24
C ASP A 81 20.67 20.81 -21.28
N ASP A 82 20.22 20.81 -22.53
CA ASP A 82 20.96 20.74 -23.80
C ASP A 82 21.54 19.37 -24.21
N GLU A 83 20.81 18.64 -25.08
CA GLU A 83 21.19 18.58 -26.50
C GLU A 83 20.16 17.82 -27.34
N ASP A 84 20.06 18.30 -28.56
CA ASP A 84 19.16 17.94 -29.64
C ASP A 84 19.26 16.46 -30.04
N CYS A 85 18.11 15.78 -30.19
CA CYS A 85 17.93 14.82 -31.28
C CYS A 85 16.49 14.30 -31.33
N PHE A 86 15.73 14.91 -32.23
CA PHE A 86 14.70 14.22 -33.00
C PHE A 86 15.15 12.80 -33.37
N SER A 87 14.44 11.76 -32.90
CA SER A 87 14.06 10.60 -33.74
C SER A 87 13.35 9.46 -33.00
N ARG A 88 12.24 9.04 -33.65
CA ARG A 88 11.61 7.71 -33.66
C ARG A 88 10.50 7.41 -32.65
N GLN A 89 9.28 7.74 -33.10
CA GLN A 89 8.19 6.80 -33.41
C GLN A 89 8.12 5.46 -32.65
N ASN A 90 6.91 5.24 -32.11
CA ASN A 90 6.14 4.00 -32.05
C ASN A 90 6.78 2.75 -31.43
N GLY A 91 6.26 2.36 -30.26
CA GLY A 91 6.54 1.07 -29.65
C GLY A 91 5.58 0.72 -28.52
N LEU A 92 4.39 0.29 -28.91
CA LEU A 92 3.42 -0.45 -28.10
C LEU A 92 4.09 -1.63 -27.36
N HIS A 93 3.74 -1.80 -26.07
CA HIS A 93 3.86 -3.01 -25.25
C HIS A 93 5.20 -3.77 -25.23
N HIS A 94 5.97 -3.62 -24.14
CA HIS A 94 6.48 -4.78 -23.39
C HIS A 94 6.90 -4.36 -21.97
N PHE A 95 6.06 -4.67 -20.98
CA PHE A 95 6.46 -4.59 -19.57
C PHE A 95 7.63 -5.53 -19.34
N THR A 96 8.81 -4.97 -19.16
CA THR A 96 10.00 -5.72 -18.72
C THR A 96 10.40 -5.11 -17.40
N TYR A 97 10.11 -5.82 -16.31
CA TYR A 97 10.62 -5.51 -14.97
C TYR A 97 12.16 -5.62 -15.01
N GLN A 98 12.84 -4.54 -15.36
CA GLN A 98 14.26 -4.39 -15.07
C GLN A 98 14.37 -3.89 -13.63
N SER A 99 14.62 -4.86 -12.75
CA SER A 99 15.11 -4.66 -11.40
C SER A 99 16.35 -3.77 -11.45
N ARG A 100 16.14 -2.46 -11.24
CA ARG A 100 17.23 -1.53 -10.92
C ARG A 100 17.67 -1.89 -9.52
N GLN A 101 18.75 -2.66 -9.42
CA GLN A 101 19.51 -2.82 -8.19
C GLN A 101 19.97 -1.43 -7.76
N SER A 102 19.20 -0.81 -6.88
CA SER A 102 19.63 0.32 -6.08
C SER A 102 20.78 -0.17 -5.22
N THR A 103 22.00 0.13 -5.63
CA THR A 103 23.23 -0.10 -4.88
C THR A 103 23.12 0.68 -3.56
N LEU A 104 22.70 -0.01 -2.50
CA LEU A 104 22.85 0.48 -1.14
C LEU A 104 24.36 0.62 -0.88
N VAL A 105 24.83 1.86 -0.84
CA VAL A 105 26.17 2.21 -0.37
C VAL A 105 26.25 1.81 1.11
N CYS A 106 26.87 0.67 1.37
CA CYS A 106 27.16 0.21 2.73
C CYS A 106 28.37 0.97 3.26
N LEU A 107 28.15 1.90 4.20
CA LEU A 107 29.19 2.57 4.97
C LEU A 107 29.63 1.66 6.13
N TYR A 108 30.24 0.50 5.84
CA TYR A 108 31.10 -0.22 6.78
C TYR A 108 31.85 -1.35 6.05
N GLY A 109 33.11 -1.57 6.42
CA GLY A 109 34.09 -2.33 5.65
C GLY A 109 33.84 -3.84 5.47
N GLU A 110 34.61 -4.35 4.50
CA GLU A 110 34.89 -5.75 4.13
C GLU A 110 33.82 -6.55 3.35
N THR A 111 34.09 -6.65 2.05
CA THR A 111 33.39 -7.47 1.05
C THR A 111 33.63 -8.96 1.31
N GLN A 112 32.61 -9.70 1.74
CA GLN A 112 32.61 -11.16 1.60
C GLN A 112 31.58 -11.60 0.56
N LEU A 113 32.11 -12.20 -0.51
CA LEU A 113 31.39 -12.86 -1.59
C LEU A 113 30.50 -13.98 -1.03
N PRO A 114 29.27 -14.22 -1.54
CA PRO A 114 28.47 -15.36 -1.13
C PRO A 114 29.12 -16.66 -1.64
N GLN A 115 29.82 -17.36 -0.75
CA GLN A 115 30.27 -18.72 -1.03
C GLN A 115 29.05 -19.64 -1.07
N HIS A 116 28.96 -20.36 -2.19
CA HIS A 116 27.98 -21.38 -2.51
C HIS A 116 28.09 -22.55 -1.51
N TYR A 117 27.22 -22.62 -0.51
CA TYR A 117 27.16 -23.77 0.40
C TYR A 117 26.57 -24.99 -0.31
N ASN A 118 27.43 -25.96 -0.63
CA ASN A 118 27.03 -27.26 -1.13
C ASN A 118 26.52 -28.16 0.00
N ARG A 119 25.28 -28.64 -0.19
CA ARG A 119 24.80 -30.03 -0.02
C ARG A 119 25.27 -30.79 1.23
N PHE A 120 24.36 -30.94 2.19
CA PHE A 120 24.44 -31.90 3.29
C PHE A 120 24.63 -33.33 2.76
N THR A 121 25.69 -34.00 3.19
CA THR A 121 25.84 -35.47 3.11
C THR A 121 25.59 -36.06 4.49
N THR A 122 24.53 -36.86 4.61
CA THR A 122 24.28 -37.79 5.74
C THR A 122 25.18 -39.02 5.64
N PRO A 123 25.75 -39.53 6.76
CA PRO A 123 26.23 -40.89 6.84
C PRO A 123 25.23 -41.84 7.55
N GLN A 124 25.34 -43.13 7.20
CA GLN A 124 24.65 -44.30 7.76
C GLN A 124 25.09 -44.62 9.19
#